data_AF-A0A4Y2J7Y0-F1
#
_entry.id   AF-A0A4Y2J7Y0-F1
#
_cell.length_a   1.000
_cell.length_b   1.000
_cell.length_c   1.000
_cell.angle_alpha   90.00
_cell.angle_beta   90.00
_cell.angle_gamma   90.00
#
_symmetry.space_group_name_H-M   'P 1'
#
loop_
_entity.id
_entity.type
_entity.pdbx_description
1 polymer ?
#
loop_
_entity_poly.entity_id
_entity_poly.type
_entity_poly.pdbx_seq_one_letter_code
_entity_poly.pdbx_strand_id
1 'polypeptide(L)'
;MTFISFKTKYGGHSEFHRNLRQYVHQALEDLRNCNNKEDLDKAINSIHLKLVEICKRSYRLKKQEINKPPTWWTQDLAIMRKRVGAFRRRAQRAPTELRQATCIIYSRERAQYRRHLVKTRRRA
;
A
#
# COMPACT_ATOMS: atom_id res chain seq x y z
N MET A 1 10.19 0.67 12.90
CA MET A 1 9.27 -0.40 12.49
C MET A 1 9.66 -0.79 11.09
N THR A 2 10.12 -2.01 10.94
CA THR A 2 10.47 -2.62 9.66
C THR A 2 9.48 -3.73 9.42
N PHE A 3 9.01 -3.91 8.19
CA PHE A 3 8.26 -5.09 7.81
C PHE A 3 9.06 -5.91 6.82
N ILE A 4 8.77 -7.20 6.78
CA ILE A 4 9.39 -8.10 5.80
C ILE A 4 8.53 -8.07 4.54
N SER A 5 9.16 -7.85 3.39
CA SER A 5 8.50 -7.89 2.09
C SER A 5 9.23 -8.86 1.16
N PHE A 6 8.50 -9.55 0.30
CA PHE A 6 9.08 -10.33 -0.80
C PHE A 6 9.61 -9.40 -1.90
N LYS A 7 10.79 -9.70 -2.45
CA LYS A 7 11.42 -8.99 -3.57
C LYS A 7 10.85 -9.46 -4.91
N THR A 8 9.57 -9.20 -5.17
CA THR A 8 8.89 -9.65 -6.41
C THR A 8 9.39 -8.94 -7.67
N LYS A 9 9.83 -7.67 -7.57
CA LYS A 9 10.32 -6.89 -8.72
C LYS A 9 11.51 -7.51 -9.46
N TYR A 10 12.32 -8.33 -8.77
CA TYR A 10 13.63 -8.78 -9.26
C TYR A 10 13.64 -10.23 -9.75
N GLY A 11 12.47 -10.83 -10.03
CA GLY A 11 12.35 -12.19 -10.53
C GLY A 11 11.85 -13.20 -9.50
N GLY A 12 12.06 -14.49 -9.76
CA GLY A 12 11.53 -15.60 -8.94
C GLY A 12 10.14 -16.08 -9.37
N HIS A 13 9.50 -15.42 -10.35
CA HIS A 13 8.17 -15.77 -10.82
C HIS A 13 8.11 -17.15 -11.48
N SER A 14 9.11 -17.55 -12.28
CA SER A 14 9.15 -18.87 -12.92
C SER A 14 9.19 -19.99 -11.88
N GLU A 15 10.03 -19.84 -10.87
CA GLU A 15 10.11 -20.78 -9.74
C GLU A 15 8.82 -20.81 -8.92
N PHE A 16 8.23 -19.64 -8.64
CA PHE A 16 6.93 -19.54 -7.99
C PHE A 16 5.85 -20.28 -8.78
N HIS A 17 5.73 -20.03 -10.09
CA HIS A 17 4.74 -20.68 -10.93
C HIS A 17 4.95 -22.19 -11.00
N ARG A 18 6.20 -22.66 -11.11
CA ARG A 18 6.51 -24.09 -11.10
C ARG A 18 6.07 -24.75 -9.80
N ASN A 19 6.47 -24.19 -8.66
CA ASN A 19 6.16 -24.73 -7.34
C ASN A 19 4.65 -24.64 -7.03
N LEU A 20 3.99 -23.56 -7.46
CA LEU A 20 2.55 -23.40 -7.32
C LEU A 20 1.79 -24.43 -8.14
N ARG A 21 2.14 -24.62 -9.42
CA ARG A 21 1.49 -25.61 -10.29
C ARG A 21 1.53 -27.03 -9.71
N GLN A 22 2.63 -27.40 -9.07
CA GLN A 22 2.75 -28.70 -8.40
C GLN A 22 1.80 -28.84 -7.21
N TYR A 23 1.47 -27.74 -6.51
CA TYR A 23 0.60 -27.75 -5.34
C TYR A 23 -0.89 -27.57 -5.66
N VAL A 24 -1.24 -26.89 -6.76
CA VAL A 24 -2.62 -26.53 -7.10
C VAL A 24 -3.57 -27.72 -7.11
N HIS A 25 -3.15 -28.86 -7.65
CA HIS A 25 -4.00 -30.05 -7.69
C HIS A 25 -4.36 -30.56 -6.28
N GLN A 26 -3.38 -30.64 -5.37
CA GLN A 26 -3.62 -31.03 -3.99
C GLN A 26 -4.56 -30.05 -3.29
N ALA A 27 -4.32 -28.73 -3.44
CA ALA A 27 -5.16 -27.71 -2.83
C ALA A 27 -6.63 -27.77 -3.30
N LEU A 28 -6.86 -28.10 -4.57
CA LEU A 28 -8.22 -28.26 -5.10
C LEU A 28 -8.92 -29.50 -4.54
N GLU A 29 -8.20 -30.61 -4.39
CA GLU A 29 -8.74 -31.83 -3.78
C GLU A 29 -9.03 -31.61 -2.27
N ASP A 30 -8.14 -30.93 -1.55
CA ASP A 30 -8.37 -30.57 -0.14
C ASP A 30 -9.67 -29.78 0.03
N LEU A 31 -9.94 -28.82 -0.86
CA LEU A 31 -11.18 -28.03 -0.85
C LEU A 31 -12.41 -28.84 -1.23
N ARG A 32 -12.29 -29.78 -2.18
CA ARG A 32 -13.39 -30.66 -2.60
C ARG A 32 -13.83 -31.63 -1.51
N ASN A 33 -12.89 -32.06 -0.68
CA ASN A 33 -13.14 -33.04 0.39
C ASN A 33 -13.65 -32.41 1.69
N CYS A 34 -13.83 -31.08 1.74
CA CYS A 34 -14.36 -30.39 2.90
C CYS A 34 -15.88 -30.60 3.02
N ASN A 35 -16.34 -31.23 4.10
CA ASN A 35 -17.76 -31.53 4.32
C ASN A 35 -18.43 -30.65 5.40
N ASN A 36 -17.64 -29.90 6.17
CA ASN A 36 -18.12 -28.99 7.21
C ASN A 36 -17.24 -27.74 7.27
N LYS A 37 -17.67 -26.78 8.09
CA LYS A 37 -17.00 -25.48 8.23
C LYS A 37 -15.61 -25.61 8.82
N GLU A 38 -15.44 -26.49 9.80
CA GLU A 38 -14.17 -26.71 10.50
C GLU A 38 -13.09 -27.26 9.56
N ASP A 39 -13.47 -28.18 8.68
CA ASP A 39 -12.59 -28.76 7.66
C ASP A 39 -12.23 -27.73 6.60
N LEU A 40 -13.18 -26.87 6.21
CA LEU A 40 -12.93 -25.76 5.31
C LEU A 40 -11.92 -24.76 5.91
N ASP A 41 -12.10 -24.37 7.18
CA ASP A 41 -11.18 -23.46 7.86
C ASP A 41 -9.76 -24.06 7.97
N LYS A 42 -9.65 -25.37 8.22
CA LYS A 42 -8.36 -26.08 8.22
C LYS A 42 -7.73 -26.12 6.83
N ALA A 43 -8.50 -26.44 5.80
CA ALA A 43 -8.02 -26.50 4.42
C ALA A 43 -7.51 -25.13 3.95
N ILE A 44 -8.27 -24.06 4.23
CA ILE A 44 -7.86 -22.69 3.92
C ILE A 44 -6.55 -22.32 4.64
N ASN A 45 -6.43 -22.65 5.94
CA ASN A 45 -5.20 -22.40 6.69
C ASN A 45 -4.01 -23.17 6.14
N SER A 46 -4.20 -24.44 5.78
CA SER A 46 -3.15 -25.28 5.16
C SER A 46 -2.68 -24.69 3.83
N ILE A 47 -3.62 -24.33 2.96
CA ILE A 47 -3.33 -23.67 1.67
C ILE A 47 -2.59 -22.36 1.89
N HIS A 48 -3.02 -21.54 2.84
CA HIS A 48 -2.37 -20.28 3.16
C HIS A 48 -0.91 -20.49 3.60
N LEU A 49 -0.66 -21.40 4.54
CA LEU A 49 0.68 -21.72 5.01
C LEU A 49 1.56 -22.24 3.87
N LYS A 50 1.01 -23.09 3.00
CA LYS A 50 1.74 -23.62 1.86
C LYS A 50 2.08 -22.55 0.82
N LEU A 51 1.15 -21.64 0.56
CA LEU A 51 1.39 -20.48 -0.32
C LEU A 51 2.50 -19.59 0.26
N VAL A 52 2.50 -19.34 1.57
CA VAL A 52 3.57 -18.57 2.23
C VAL A 52 4.92 -19.28 2.11
N GLU A 53 4.97 -20.61 2.26
CA GLU A 53 6.17 -21.41 2.07
C GLU A 53 6.70 -21.31 0.63
N ILE A 54 5.81 -21.50 -0.36
CA ILE A 54 6.14 -21.37 -1.79
C ILE A 54 6.68 -19.97 -2.08
N CYS A 55 6.07 -18.92 -1.52
CA CYS A 55 6.55 -17.55 -1.66
C CYS A 55 7.95 -17.37 -1.05
N LYS A 56 8.22 -17.92 0.14
CA LYS A 56 9.53 -17.85 0.81
C LYS A 56 10.62 -18.57 0.04
N ARG A 57 10.30 -19.68 -0.64
CA ARG A 57 11.26 -20.41 -1.50
C ARG A 57 11.55 -19.64 -2.79
N SER A 58 10.52 -19.07 -3.39
CA SER A 58 10.61 -18.47 -4.72
C SER A 58 11.12 -17.03 -4.70
N TYR A 59 10.88 -16.28 -3.62
CA TYR A 59 11.23 -14.87 -3.52
C TYR A 59 12.15 -14.59 -2.35
N ARG A 60 13.19 -13.78 -2.60
CA ARG A 60 14.05 -13.26 -1.53
C ARG A 60 13.28 -12.32 -0.62
N LEU A 61 13.52 -12.42 0.69
CA LEU A 61 12.98 -11.49 1.67
C LEU A 61 13.82 -10.21 1.73
N LYS A 62 13.16 -9.07 1.92
CA LYS A 62 13.80 -7.81 2.31
C LYS A 62 13.15 -7.27 3.57
N LYS A 63 13.98 -6.77 4.48
CA LYS A 63 13.51 -5.84 5.51
C LYS A 63 13.29 -4.50 4.83
N GLN A 64 12.04 -4.06 4.78
CA GLN A 64 11.69 -2.75 4.28
C GLN A 64 11.42 -1.84 5.46
N GLU A 65 12.17 -0.75 5.52
CA GLU A 65 11.89 0.32 6.46
C GLU A 65 10.56 0.96 6.09
N ILE A 66 9.66 1.07 7.08
CA ILE A 66 8.51 1.94 6.92
C ILE A 66 9.07 3.35 6.87
N ASN A 67 8.82 4.07 5.78
CA ASN A 67 9.10 5.51 5.71
C ASN A 67 8.31 6.19 6.82
N LYS A 68 8.97 6.38 7.95
CA LYS A 68 8.41 7.14 9.05
C LYS A 68 8.41 8.59 8.61
N PRO A 69 7.29 9.30 8.76
CA PRO A 69 7.34 10.73 8.60
C PRO A 69 8.36 11.29 9.63
N PRO A 70 9.10 12.36 9.28
CA PRO A 70 10.07 12.96 10.20
C PRO A 70 9.44 13.30 11.55
N THR A 71 10.22 13.37 12.63
CA THR A 71 9.71 13.63 13.99
C THR A 71 8.86 14.90 14.09
N TRP A 72 9.15 15.91 13.26
CA TRP A 72 8.41 17.18 13.20
C TRP A 72 7.10 17.11 12.40
N TRP A 73 6.79 15.97 11.77
CA TRP A 73 5.61 15.81 10.94
C TRP A 73 4.37 15.54 11.80
N THR A 74 3.46 16.50 11.82
CA THR A 74 2.24 16.45 12.64
C THR A 74 1.03 15.91 11.88
N GLN A 75 0.01 15.48 12.62
CA GLN A 75 -1.29 15.12 12.05
C GLN A 75 -1.92 16.28 11.27
N ASP A 76 -1.79 17.51 11.77
CA ASP A 76 -2.25 18.72 11.08
C ASP A 76 -1.59 18.90 9.72
N LEU A 77 -0.26 18.69 9.61
CA LEU A 77 0.44 18.74 8.33
C LEU A 77 -0.07 17.66 7.36
N ALA A 78 -0.40 16.47 7.86
CA ALA A 78 -0.99 15.42 7.04
C ALA A 78 -2.38 15.81 6.51
N ILE A 79 -3.23 16.40 7.36
CA ILE A 79 -4.57 16.88 6.99
C ILE A 79 -4.46 18.01 5.97
N MET A 80 -3.64 19.02 6.23
CA MET A 80 -3.41 20.14 5.31
C MET A 80 -2.86 19.66 3.97
N ARG A 81 -1.92 18.71 3.95
CA ARG A 81 -1.40 18.11 2.71
C ARG A 81 -2.51 17.44 1.90
N LYS A 82 -3.40 16.67 2.54
CA LYS A 82 -4.56 16.03 1.87
C LYS A 82 -5.51 17.08 1.30
N ARG A 83 -5.81 18.14 2.07
CA ARG A 83 -6.66 19.27 1.68
C ARG A 83 -6.11 20.01 0.46
N VAL A 84 -4.83 20.38 0.46
CA VAL A 84 -4.16 20.99 -0.71
C VAL A 84 -4.20 20.07 -1.94
N GLY A 85 -4.01 18.76 -1.74
CA GLY A 85 -4.14 17.77 -2.80
C GLY A 85 -5.54 17.72 -3.43
N ALA A 86 -6.59 17.87 -2.62
CA ALA A 86 -7.97 17.96 -3.10
C ALA A 86 -8.21 19.23 -3.92
N PHE A 87 -7.76 20.40 -3.43
CA PHE A 87 -7.85 21.65 -4.20
C PHE A 87 -7.08 21.61 -5.51
N ARG A 88 -5.89 21.00 -5.54
CA ARG A 88 -5.13 20.77 -6.78
C ARG A 88 -5.96 19.99 -7.79
N ARG A 89 -6.57 18.87 -7.35
CA ARG A 89 -7.38 18.01 -8.22
C ARG A 89 -8.62 18.73 -8.76
N ARG A 90 -9.25 19.60 -7.94
CA ARG A 90 -10.38 20.44 -8.36
C ARG A 90 -9.96 21.47 -9.41
N ALA A 91 -8.88 22.21 -9.15
CA ALA A 91 -8.35 23.20 -10.10
C ALA A 91 -7.97 22.57 -11.45
N GLN A 92 -7.40 21.36 -11.44
CA GLN A 92 -7.06 20.62 -12.67
C GLN A 92 -8.28 20.15 -13.47
N ARG A 93 -9.42 19.89 -12.81
CA ARG A 93 -10.66 19.40 -13.43
C ARG A 93 -11.70 20.51 -13.67
N ALA A 94 -11.39 21.75 -13.30
CA ALA A 94 -12.33 22.85 -13.40
C ALA A 94 -12.58 23.23 -14.88
N PRO A 95 -13.84 23.50 -15.28
CA PRO A 95 -14.16 24.12 -16.55
C PRO A 95 -13.46 25.46 -16.71
N THR A 96 -13.26 25.91 -17.96
CA THR A 96 -12.52 27.14 -18.29
C THR A 96 -12.99 28.36 -17.49
N GLU A 97 -14.30 28.52 -17.35
CA GLU A 97 -14.94 29.63 -16.63
C GLU A 97 -14.57 29.68 -15.13
N LEU A 98 -14.45 28.52 -14.48
CA LEU A 98 -14.14 28.41 -13.04
C LEU A 98 -12.66 28.17 -12.76
N ARG A 99 -11.84 28.02 -13.81
CA ARG A 99 -10.44 27.62 -13.70
C ARG A 99 -9.61 28.67 -12.95
N GLN A 100 -9.85 29.96 -13.22
CA GLN A 100 -9.14 31.04 -12.54
C GLN A 100 -9.46 31.05 -11.04
N ALA A 101 -10.74 31.01 -10.66
CA ALA A 101 -11.17 31.00 -9.26
C ALA A 101 -10.63 29.78 -8.50
N THR A 102 -10.73 28.59 -9.08
CA THR A 102 -10.23 27.35 -8.45
C THR A 102 -8.70 27.31 -8.34
N CYS A 103 -7.97 27.88 -9.30
CA CYS A 103 -6.52 28.06 -9.23
C CYS A 103 -6.11 29.04 -8.11
N ILE A 104 -6.84 30.14 -7.93
CA ILE A 104 -6.60 31.10 -6.84
C ILE A 104 -6.75 30.41 -5.47
N ILE A 105 -7.85 29.66 -5.28
CA ILE A 105 -8.09 28.90 -4.05
C ILE A 105 -6.96 27.90 -3.81
N TYR A 106 -6.59 27.11 -4.83
CA TYR A 106 -5.48 26.16 -4.71
C TYR A 106 -4.16 26.86 -4.34
N SER A 107 -3.84 27.99 -4.95
CA SER A 107 -2.63 28.75 -4.68
C SER A 107 -2.58 29.24 -3.23
N ARG A 108 -3.70 29.79 -2.72
CA ARG A 108 -3.85 30.25 -1.33
C ARG A 108 -3.64 29.12 -0.33
N GLU A 109 -4.32 27.99 -0.53
CA GLU A 109 -4.25 26.82 0.34
C GLU A 109 -2.84 26.20 0.32
N ARG A 110 -2.21 26.14 -0.85
CA ARG A 110 -0.81 25.69 -0.99
C ARG A 110 0.16 26.63 -0.26
N ALA A 111 -0.05 27.94 -0.31
CA ALA A 111 0.78 28.90 0.39
C ALA A 111 0.65 28.76 1.91
N GLN A 112 -0.57 28.60 2.42
CA GLN A 112 -0.82 28.36 3.85
C GLN A 112 -0.15 27.07 4.33
N TYR A 113 -0.31 25.96 3.60
CA TYR A 113 0.38 24.70 3.90
C TYR A 113 1.90 24.87 3.92
N ARG A 114 2.49 25.56 2.93
CA ARG A 114 3.94 25.81 2.90
C ARG A 114 4.43 26.63 4.11
N ARG A 115 3.68 27.67 4.49
CA ARG A 115 4.01 28.47 5.69
C ARG A 115 3.98 27.61 6.95
N HIS A 116 2.92 26.81 7.13
CA HIS A 116 2.78 25.92 8.27
C HIS A 116 3.89 24.86 8.29
N LEU A 117 4.20 24.26 7.14
CA LEU A 117 5.27 23.28 6.97
C LEU A 117 6.64 23.82 7.43
N VAL A 118 7.02 25.02 6.97
CA VAL A 118 8.30 25.64 7.35
C VAL A 118 8.31 26.00 8.83
N LYS A 119 7.20 26.53 9.36
CA LYS A 119 7.08 26.90 10.78
C LYS A 119 7.20 25.68 11.69
N THR A 120 6.50 24.59 11.37
CA THR A 120 6.55 23.35 12.15
C THR A 120 7.93 22.70 12.07
N ARG A 121 8.55 22.67 10.89
CA ARG A 121 9.91 22.14 10.72
C ARG A 121 10.98 22.95 11.47
N ARG A 122 10.83 24.27 11.62
CA ARG A 122 11.77 25.12 12.38
C ARG A 122 11.64 24.97 13.89
N ARG A 123 10.50 24.50 14.40
CA ARG A 123 10.18 24.41 15.83
C ARG A 123 10.56 23.08 16.47
N ALA A 124 11.02 22.14 15.66
CA ALA A 124 11.32 20.77 16.05
C ALA A 124 12.80 20.50 15.78
#